data_AF-H2C5F1-F1
#
_entry.id   AF-H2C5F1-F1
#
_cell.length_a   1.000
_cell.length_b   1.000
_cell.length_c   1.000
_cell.angle_alpha   90.00
_cell.angle_beta   90.00
_cell.angle_gamma   90.00
#
_symmetry.space_group_name_H-M   'P 1'
#
loop_
_entity.id
_entity.type
_entity.pdbx_description
1 polymer ?
#
loop_
_entity_poly.entity_id
_entity_poly.type
_entity_poly.pdbx_seq_one_letter_code
_entity_poly.pdbx_strand_id
1 'polypeptide(L)'
;METTQGGRDVVLDVRGEACPIPEMRAAKELQKMGYGRLVVLTDHEPAIDVTLPSLCKSLGLKYEVQRETDYVKFIIFKETPSVKIEETEGVSETESITIRATGILKEKLSDPTILMSFVPQVKAVDRIAPNNYVLHMKWFINWETPLVISSNILPRGEIVYYTAYQKLPMFRIRFGWRFVMNKRGEEINIDITEWYNGPFKGTALKAIKKHLQKAKEVLPKILL
;
A
#
# COMPACT_ATOMS: atom_id res chain seq x y z
N MET A 1 -4.33 -39.10 -4.26
CA MET A 1 -3.07 -38.74 -3.61
C MET A 1 -3.32 -37.48 -2.82
N GLU A 2 -3.70 -37.66 -1.55
CA GLU A 2 -3.81 -36.59 -0.56
C GLU A 2 -2.45 -36.41 0.10
N THR A 3 -1.99 -35.17 0.20
CA THR A 3 -1.10 -34.74 1.28
C THR A 3 -1.43 -33.30 1.65
N THR A 4 -2.11 -33.21 2.78
CA THR A 4 -2.40 -32.07 3.65
C THR A 4 -1.14 -31.23 3.91
N GLN A 5 -1.19 -29.91 3.64
CA GLN A 5 -0.34 -28.93 4.30
C GLN A 5 -1.21 -28.04 5.19
N GLY A 6 -1.04 -28.19 6.50
CA GLY A 6 -1.85 -27.56 7.55
C GLY A 6 -1.63 -26.05 7.71
N GLY A 7 -1.99 -25.26 6.69
CA GLY A 7 -2.32 -23.84 6.85
C GLY A 7 -3.83 -23.66 6.95
N ARG A 8 -4.32 -22.63 7.68
CA ARG A 8 -5.76 -22.37 7.76
C ARG A 8 -6.30 -22.00 6.37
N ASP A 9 -7.27 -22.75 5.89
CA ASP A 9 -8.09 -22.34 4.76
C ASP A 9 -9.11 -21.31 5.22
N VAL A 10 -9.11 -20.15 4.59
CA VAL A 10 -10.09 -19.09 4.82
C VAL A 10 -10.97 -19.02 3.58
N VAL A 11 -12.29 -19.09 3.77
CA VAL A 11 -13.26 -18.98 2.68
C VAL A 11 -13.89 -17.60 2.71
N LEU A 12 -13.89 -16.91 1.58
CA LEU A 12 -14.48 -15.60 1.39
C LEU A 12 -15.54 -15.67 0.30
N ASP A 13 -16.81 -15.53 0.69
CA ASP A 13 -17.94 -15.48 -0.26
C ASP A 13 -18.24 -14.04 -0.69
N VAL A 14 -18.15 -13.81 -2.00
CA VAL A 14 -18.39 -12.55 -2.69
C VAL A 14 -19.27 -12.74 -3.93
N ARG A 15 -20.07 -13.81 -3.97
CA ARG A 15 -21.08 -14.01 -5.01
C ARG A 15 -22.16 -12.93 -4.92
N GLY A 16 -22.62 -12.44 -6.05
CA GLY A 16 -23.55 -11.31 -6.15
C GLY A 16 -22.94 -9.94 -5.88
N GLU A 17 -21.63 -9.86 -5.59
CA GLU A 17 -20.93 -8.61 -5.30
C GLU A 17 -20.22 -8.08 -6.56
N ALA A 18 -20.54 -6.86 -6.97
CA ALA A 18 -19.86 -6.20 -8.08
C ALA A 18 -18.54 -5.53 -7.64
N CYS A 19 -17.65 -5.30 -8.61
CA CYS A 19 -16.42 -4.54 -8.39
C CYS A 19 -16.72 -3.17 -7.72
N PRO A 20 -15.96 -2.74 -6.68
CA PRO A 20 -14.68 -3.28 -6.20
C PRO A 20 -14.75 -4.19 -4.95
N ILE A 21 -15.95 -4.62 -4.54
CA ILE A 21 -16.14 -5.33 -3.26
C ILE A 21 -15.37 -6.65 -3.16
N PRO A 22 -15.33 -7.51 -4.20
CA PRO A 22 -14.54 -8.75 -4.19
C PRO A 22 -13.04 -8.52 -3.93
N GLU A 23 -12.46 -7.49 -4.56
CA GLU A 23 -11.05 -7.15 -4.44
C GLU A 23 -10.70 -6.71 -3.02
N MET A 24 -11.47 -5.76 -2.50
CA MET A 24 -11.22 -5.13 -1.21
C MET A 24 -11.32 -6.15 -0.08
N ARG A 25 -12.32 -7.04 -0.15
CA ARG A 25 -12.51 -8.11 0.85
C ARG A 25 -11.41 -9.16 0.75
N ALA A 26 -11.01 -9.56 -0.45
CA ALA A 26 -9.91 -10.50 -0.64
C ALA A 26 -8.57 -9.92 -0.13
N ALA A 27 -8.27 -8.66 -0.45
CA ALA A 27 -7.06 -7.99 0.00
C ALA A 27 -6.99 -7.90 1.54
N LYS A 28 -8.11 -7.54 2.18
CA LYS A 28 -8.21 -7.43 3.65
C LYS A 28 -8.02 -8.77 4.34
N GLU A 29 -8.58 -9.85 3.80
CA GLU A 29 -8.37 -11.19 4.36
C GLU A 29 -6.94 -11.67 4.15
N LEU A 30 -6.36 -11.47 2.96
CA LEU A 30 -4.96 -11.78 2.70
C LEU A 30 -4.00 -11.04 3.65
N GLN A 31 -4.30 -9.81 4.05
CA GLN A 31 -3.47 -9.07 5.02
C GLN A 31 -3.49 -9.68 6.42
N LYS A 32 -4.65 -10.18 6.87
CA LYS A 32 -4.81 -10.79 8.20
C LYS A 32 -4.23 -12.20 8.26
N MET A 33 -4.25 -12.92 7.15
CA MET A 33 -3.77 -14.29 7.10
C MET A 33 -2.26 -14.36 7.31
N GLY A 34 -1.81 -15.36 8.08
CA GLY A 34 -0.41 -15.72 8.18
C GLY A 34 0.01 -16.53 6.94
N TYR A 35 -0.14 -17.84 7.01
CA TYR A 35 0.08 -18.78 5.91
C TYR A 35 -1.18 -19.64 5.72
N GLY A 36 -1.42 -20.15 4.51
CA GLY A 36 -2.60 -20.94 4.18
C GLY A 36 -3.20 -20.58 2.82
N ARG A 37 -4.50 -20.87 2.62
CA ARG A 37 -5.19 -20.62 1.35
C ARG A 37 -6.41 -19.74 1.56
N LEU A 38 -6.55 -18.69 0.76
CA LEU A 38 -7.80 -17.92 0.69
C LEU A 38 -8.61 -18.43 -0.49
N VAL A 39 -9.81 -18.96 -0.23
CA VAL A 39 -10.74 -19.44 -1.25
C VAL A 39 -11.82 -18.38 -1.45
N VAL A 40 -11.77 -17.66 -2.57
CA VAL A 40 -12.75 -16.62 -2.93
C VAL A 40 -13.83 -17.25 -3.80
N LEU A 41 -15.09 -17.20 -3.36
CA LEU A 41 -16.24 -17.66 -4.14
C LEU A 41 -16.82 -16.47 -4.89
N THR A 42 -16.87 -16.54 -6.22
CA THR A 42 -17.40 -15.46 -7.06
C THR A 42 -18.15 -16.01 -8.26
N ASP A 43 -19.21 -15.32 -8.68
CA ASP A 43 -20.03 -15.58 -9.86
C ASP A 43 -19.80 -14.53 -10.96
N HIS A 44 -18.78 -13.67 -10.79
CA HIS A 44 -18.55 -12.51 -11.65
C HIS A 44 -17.25 -12.69 -12.46
N GLU A 45 -17.38 -12.93 -13.78
CA GLU A 45 -16.23 -13.14 -14.69
C GLU A 45 -15.15 -12.04 -14.63
N PRO A 46 -15.47 -10.74 -14.58
CA PRO A 46 -14.45 -9.70 -14.42
C PRO A 46 -13.63 -9.83 -13.13
N ALA A 47 -14.22 -10.39 -12.06
CA ALA A 47 -13.47 -10.65 -10.83
C ALA A 47 -12.42 -11.75 -11.04
N ILE A 48 -12.78 -12.77 -11.83
CA ILE A 48 -11.96 -13.94 -12.15
C ILE A 48 -10.86 -13.58 -13.16
N ASP A 49 -11.19 -12.82 -14.20
CA ASP A 49 -10.30 -12.54 -15.32
C ASP A 49 -9.34 -11.36 -15.05
N VAL A 50 -9.76 -10.40 -14.23
CA VAL A 50 -9.07 -9.11 -14.09
C VAL A 50 -8.73 -8.81 -12.63
N THR A 51 -9.73 -8.75 -11.77
CA THR A 51 -9.59 -8.17 -10.43
C THR A 51 -8.75 -9.03 -9.49
N LEU A 52 -9.12 -10.30 -9.29
CA LEU A 52 -8.42 -11.22 -8.40
C LEU A 52 -7.02 -11.59 -8.93
N PRO A 53 -6.83 -11.85 -10.25
CA PRO A 53 -5.48 -12.01 -10.80
C PRO A 53 -4.59 -10.79 -10.61
N SER A 54 -5.14 -9.57 -10.77
CA SER A 54 -4.40 -8.33 -10.56
C SER A 54 -3.98 -8.17 -9.11
N LEU A 55 -4.87 -8.48 -8.17
CA LEU A 55 -4.57 -8.50 -6.74
C LEU A 55 -3.45 -9.49 -6.41
N CYS A 56 -3.54 -10.75 -6.87
CA CYS A 56 -2.51 -11.76 -6.65
C CYS A 56 -1.16 -11.34 -7.24
N LYS A 57 -1.15 -10.81 -8.46
CA LYS A 57 0.04 -10.27 -9.11
C LYS A 57 0.65 -9.11 -8.32
N SER A 58 -0.19 -8.24 -7.74
CA SER A 58 0.27 -7.09 -6.94
C SER A 58 0.89 -7.48 -5.59
N LEU A 59 0.64 -8.71 -5.14
CA LEU A 59 1.05 -9.26 -3.85
C LEU A 59 2.05 -10.42 -3.99
N GLY A 60 2.46 -10.77 -5.22
CA GLY A 60 3.37 -11.88 -5.48
C GLY A 60 2.81 -13.26 -5.14
N LEU A 61 1.49 -13.39 -5.08
CA LEU A 61 0.82 -14.62 -4.66
C LEU A 61 0.45 -15.50 -5.86
N LYS A 62 0.61 -16.81 -5.70
CA LYS A 62 0.09 -17.80 -6.65
C LYS A 62 -1.40 -18.00 -6.44
N TYR A 63 -2.11 -18.37 -7.50
CA TYR A 63 -3.51 -18.73 -7.41
C TYR A 63 -3.88 -19.86 -8.38
N GLU A 64 -4.99 -20.52 -8.08
CA GLU A 64 -5.68 -21.49 -8.92
C GLU A 64 -7.14 -21.09 -9.10
N VAL A 65 -7.72 -21.46 -10.23
CA VAL A 65 -9.14 -21.22 -10.53
C VAL A 65 -9.82 -22.55 -10.75
N GLN A 66 -10.85 -22.83 -9.97
CA GLN A 66 -11.70 -24.01 -10.13
C GLN A 66 -13.12 -23.54 -10.46
N ARG A 67 -13.61 -23.94 -11.64
CA ARG A 67 -14.96 -23.60 -12.10
C ARG A 67 -15.94 -24.66 -11.62
N GLU A 68 -16.93 -24.24 -10.85
CA GLU A 68 -18.08 -25.05 -10.44
C GLU A 68 -19.26 -24.71 -11.36
N THR A 69 -20.36 -25.46 -11.25
CA THR A 69 -21.55 -25.27 -12.12
C THR A 69 -22.14 -23.87 -12.04
N ASP A 70 -22.20 -23.28 -10.83
CA ASP A 70 -22.91 -22.01 -10.59
C ASP A 70 -22.00 -20.86 -10.11
N TYR A 71 -20.73 -21.14 -9.85
CA TYR A 71 -19.77 -20.16 -9.34
C TYR A 71 -18.33 -20.63 -9.59
N VAL A 72 -17.37 -19.76 -9.27
CA VAL A 72 -15.95 -20.05 -9.39
C VAL A 72 -15.28 -19.92 -8.04
N LYS A 73 -14.41 -20.89 -7.73
CA LYS A 73 -13.49 -20.88 -6.60
C LYS A 73 -12.15 -20.35 -7.08
N PHE A 74 -11.80 -19.14 -6.65
CA PHE A 74 -10.50 -18.54 -6.89
C PHE A 74 -9.64 -18.74 -5.64
N ILE A 75 -8.67 -19.64 -5.72
CA ILE A 75 -7.87 -20.12 -4.59
C ILE A 75 -6.53 -19.40 -4.60
N ILE A 76 -6.21 -18.61 -3.57
CA ILE A 76 -4.97 -17.85 -3.44
C ILE A 76 -4.08 -18.53 -2.41
N PHE A 77 -2.85 -18.86 -2.80
CA PHE A 77 -1.88 -19.54 -1.93
C PHE A 77 -0.99 -18.53 -1.22
N LYS A 78 -0.92 -18.65 0.10
CA LYS A 78 -0.05 -17.84 0.95
C LYS A 78 0.93 -18.75 1.67
N GLU A 79 2.10 -18.94 1.06
CA GLU A 79 3.17 -19.83 1.53
C GLU A 79 3.98 -19.19 2.68
N THR A 80 3.89 -17.87 2.89
CA THR A 80 4.60 -17.13 3.95
C THR A 80 3.69 -16.12 4.67
N PRO A 81 3.86 -15.88 5.98
CA PRO A 81 3.24 -14.76 6.71
C PRO A 81 3.44 -13.45 5.98
N SER A 82 2.51 -12.49 6.10
CA SER A 82 2.68 -11.11 5.62
C SER A 82 4.01 -10.52 6.12
N VAL A 83 5.07 -10.68 5.33
CA VAL A 83 6.26 -9.84 5.42
C VAL A 83 5.95 -8.59 4.61
N LYS A 84 6.33 -7.44 5.17
CA LYS A 84 6.27 -6.09 4.60
C LYS A 84 6.32 -6.08 3.06
N ILE A 85 5.47 -5.25 2.45
CA ILE A 85 5.53 -4.68 1.09
C ILE A 85 6.74 -5.21 0.30
N GLU A 86 6.45 -5.97 -0.75
CA GLU A 86 7.38 -6.38 -1.79
C GLU A 86 8.47 -5.32 -2.08
N GLU A 87 9.65 -5.53 -1.52
CA GLU A 87 10.92 -5.03 -2.05
C GLU A 87 11.27 -5.85 -3.30
N THR A 88 10.48 -5.76 -4.36
CA THR A 88 10.82 -6.37 -5.65
C THR A 88 10.55 -5.37 -6.77
N GLU A 89 11.67 -4.88 -7.34
CA GLU A 89 11.80 -4.04 -8.54
C GLU A 89 11.54 -2.52 -8.44
N GLY A 90 11.72 -1.90 -7.26
CA GLY A 90 11.72 -0.44 -7.09
C GLY A 90 13.09 0.18 -6.76
N VAL A 91 13.12 1.50 -6.63
CA VAL A 91 14.14 2.23 -5.85
C VAL A 91 13.48 2.79 -4.60
N SER A 92 14.20 2.83 -3.50
CA SER A 92 13.71 3.37 -2.24
C SER A 92 14.87 3.89 -1.41
N GLU A 93 14.59 4.84 -0.53
CA GLU A 93 15.50 5.28 0.52
C GLU A 93 14.70 5.49 1.80
N THR A 94 15.40 5.51 2.93
CA THR A 94 14.80 5.79 4.24
C THR A 94 15.63 6.80 4.98
N GLU A 95 14.95 7.71 5.67
CA GLU A 95 15.57 8.66 6.59
C GLU A 95 14.81 8.64 7.92
N SER A 96 15.53 8.86 9.02
CA SER A 96 14.94 8.82 10.36
C SER A 96 15.00 10.19 11.01
N ILE A 97 13.91 10.56 11.69
CA ILE A 97 13.86 11.72 12.57
C ILE A 97 13.46 11.31 13.97
N THR A 98 13.93 12.06 14.96
CA THR A 98 13.51 11.92 16.35
C THR A 98 12.84 13.21 16.78
N ILE A 99 11.64 13.10 17.34
CA ILE A 99 10.89 14.24 17.87
C ILE A 99 10.40 13.94 19.29
N ARG A 100 10.19 15.00 20.08
CA ARG A 100 9.51 14.92 21.37
C ARG A 100 8.11 15.51 21.20
N ALA A 101 7.14 14.67 20.92
CA ALA A 101 5.76 15.10 20.68
C ALA A 101 4.80 14.42 21.65
N THR A 102 3.84 15.19 22.15
CA THR A 102 2.82 14.76 23.14
C THR A 102 1.45 14.53 22.53
N GLY A 103 1.27 14.81 21.23
CA GLY A 103 -0.03 14.84 20.55
C GLY A 103 -0.33 13.69 19.58
N ILE A 104 -1.40 13.86 18.79
CA ILE A 104 -1.96 12.85 17.87
C ILE A 104 -1.19 12.83 16.55
N LEU A 105 0.05 12.35 16.59
CA LEU A 105 0.94 12.26 15.42
C LEU A 105 0.34 11.47 14.25
N LYS A 106 -0.42 10.42 14.56
CA LYS A 106 -1.08 9.61 13.56
C LYS A 106 -2.01 10.43 12.68
N GLU A 107 -2.80 11.32 13.26
CA GLU A 107 -3.75 12.15 12.51
C GLU A 107 -3.01 13.10 11.58
N LYS A 108 -1.98 13.79 12.09
CA LYS A 108 -1.10 14.65 11.28
C LYS A 108 -0.44 13.85 10.14
N LEU A 109 0.06 12.65 10.43
CA LEU A 109 0.72 11.77 9.47
C LEU A 109 -0.24 10.96 8.60
N SER A 110 -1.56 11.04 8.82
CA SER A 110 -2.58 10.45 7.94
C SER A 110 -3.21 11.50 7.02
N ASP A 111 -2.88 12.78 7.22
CA ASP A 111 -3.23 13.86 6.32
C ASP A 111 -2.20 13.96 5.18
N PRO A 112 -2.58 13.66 3.94
CA PRO A 112 -1.66 13.67 2.80
C PRO A 112 -1.14 15.05 2.42
N THR A 113 -1.75 16.14 2.90
CA THR A 113 -1.21 17.49 2.68
C THR A 113 0.18 17.66 3.28
N ILE A 114 0.56 16.83 4.26
CA ILE A 114 1.92 16.83 4.82
C ILE A 114 2.99 16.59 3.76
N LEU A 115 2.69 15.82 2.70
CA LEU A 115 3.61 15.54 1.60
C LEU A 115 4.03 16.85 0.90
N MET A 116 3.16 17.85 0.84
CA MET A 116 3.44 19.15 0.21
C MET A 116 4.56 19.92 0.90
N SER A 117 4.86 19.60 2.17
CA SER A 117 5.92 20.25 2.93
C SER A 117 7.34 19.81 2.52
N PHE A 118 7.49 18.62 1.94
CA PHE A 118 8.80 18.06 1.59
C PHE A 118 8.89 17.44 0.18
N VAL A 119 7.77 17.29 -0.53
CA VAL A 119 7.71 16.81 -1.92
C VAL A 119 7.24 17.97 -2.82
N PRO A 120 8.16 18.81 -3.35
CA PRO A 120 7.79 20.02 -4.07
C PRO A 120 6.99 19.79 -5.36
N GLN A 121 6.99 18.56 -5.88
CA GLN A 121 6.22 18.14 -7.03
C GLN A 121 4.73 18.04 -6.70
N VAL A 122 4.35 17.79 -5.44
CA VAL A 122 2.94 17.77 -5.02
C VAL A 122 2.42 19.20 -4.99
N LYS A 123 1.39 19.48 -5.79
CA LYS A 123 0.80 20.82 -5.97
C LYS A 123 -0.53 20.98 -5.26
N ALA A 124 -1.31 19.91 -5.17
CA ALA A 124 -2.55 19.88 -4.44
C ALA A 124 -2.88 18.44 -4.02
N VAL A 125 -3.75 18.32 -3.02
CA VAL A 125 -4.34 17.05 -2.61
C VAL A 125 -5.83 17.26 -2.42
N ASP A 126 -6.62 16.55 -3.21
CA ASP A 126 -8.08 16.60 -3.10
C ASP A 126 -8.60 15.34 -2.43
N ARG A 127 -9.51 15.49 -1.47
CA ARG A 127 -10.17 14.36 -0.84
C ARG A 127 -11.40 13.97 -1.65
N ILE A 128 -11.46 12.72 -2.11
CA ILE A 128 -12.63 12.20 -2.85
C ILE A 128 -13.53 11.41 -1.91
N ALA A 129 -12.95 10.63 -1.00
CA ALA A 129 -13.65 9.77 -0.05
C ALA A 129 -12.81 9.58 1.22
N PRO A 130 -13.33 8.94 2.29
CA PRO A 130 -12.50 8.56 3.43
C PRO A 130 -11.28 7.74 2.98
N ASN A 131 -10.08 8.18 3.38
CA ASN A 131 -8.78 7.56 3.05
C ASN A 131 -8.41 7.48 1.56
N ASN A 132 -9.20 8.10 0.67
CA ASN A 132 -8.97 8.13 -0.76
C ASN A 132 -8.87 9.57 -1.26
N TYR A 133 -7.73 9.87 -1.87
CA TYR A 133 -7.38 11.21 -2.31
C TYR A 133 -6.94 11.19 -3.78
N VAL A 134 -6.94 12.35 -4.42
CA VAL A 134 -6.20 12.59 -5.67
C VAL A 134 -5.00 13.44 -5.33
N LEU A 135 -3.84 12.96 -5.76
CA LEU A 135 -2.58 13.67 -5.68
C LEU A 135 -2.32 14.37 -7.00
N HIS A 136 -2.25 15.69 -6.96
CA HIS A 136 -1.87 16.52 -8.10
C HIS A 136 -0.37 16.74 -8.08
N MET A 137 0.35 16.18 -9.04
CA MET A 137 1.81 16.28 -9.10
C MET A 137 2.28 16.92 -10.40
N LYS A 138 3.33 17.73 -10.30
CA LYS A 138 4.11 18.23 -11.43
C LYS A 138 5.53 17.71 -11.33
N TRP A 139 5.83 16.64 -12.08
CA TRP A 139 7.18 16.10 -12.17
C TRP A 139 7.77 16.37 -13.56
N PHE A 140 7.65 15.44 -14.51
CA PHE A 140 7.98 15.66 -15.92
C PHE A 140 6.75 15.99 -16.78
N ILE A 141 5.58 15.57 -16.33
CA ILE A 141 4.26 16.02 -16.80
C ILE A 141 3.39 16.28 -15.56
N ASN A 142 2.22 16.86 -15.79
CA ASN A 142 1.20 16.99 -14.75
C ASN A 142 0.48 15.64 -14.61
N TRP A 143 0.36 15.17 -13.37
CA TRP A 143 -0.33 13.95 -13.00
C TRP A 143 -1.44 14.26 -12.03
N GLU A 144 -2.57 13.59 -12.25
CA GLU A 144 -3.62 13.43 -11.26
C GLU A 144 -3.70 11.94 -10.99
N THR A 145 -3.22 11.51 -9.83
CA THR A 145 -3.11 10.09 -9.50
C THR A 145 -3.85 9.79 -8.20
N PRO A 146 -4.64 8.70 -8.15
CA PRO A 146 -5.24 8.25 -6.90
C PRO A 146 -4.16 7.98 -5.85
N LEU A 147 -4.41 8.44 -4.65
CA LEU A 147 -3.60 8.23 -3.46
C LEU A 147 -4.45 7.56 -2.39
N VAL A 148 -4.04 6.37 -1.99
CA VAL A 148 -4.67 5.60 -0.91
C VAL A 148 -3.82 5.73 0.34
N ILE A 149 -4.48 6.02 1.46
CA ILE A 149 -3.85 6.06 2.77
C ILE A 149 -4.33 4.88 3.60
N SER A 150 -3.39 4.18 4.22
CA SER A 150 -3.71 3.13 5.18
C SER A 150 -2.81 3.22 6.40
N SER A 151 -3.28 2.74 7.53
CA SER A 151 -2.50 2.72 8.77
C SER A 151 -2.61 1.37 9.44
N ASN A 152 -1.53 0.93 10.09
CA ASN A 152 -1.49 -0.28 10.90
C ASN A 152 -0.88 0.02 12.27
N ILE A 153 -1.45 -0.55 13.32
CA ILE A 153 -0.93 -0.44 14.68
C ILE A 153 0.17 -1.49 14.85
N LEU A 154 1.29 -1.10 15.47
CA LEU A 154 2.38 -1.99 15.88
C LEU A 154 2.39 -2.15 17.41
N PRO A 155 3.01 -3.21 17.95
CA PRO A 155 3.12 -3.39 19.39
C PRO A 155 3.79 -2.24 20.16
N ARG A 156 4.63 -1.43 19.50
CA ARG A 156 5.37 -0.31 20.10
C ARG A 156 5.30 0.97 19.28
N GLY A 157 4.29 1.09 18.42
CA GLY A 157 4.30 2.11 17.39
C GLY A 157 3.14 2.01 16.42
N GLU A 158 3.24 2.74 15.33
CA GLU A 158 2.24 2.76 14.27
C GLU A 158 2.92 2.97 12.91
N ILE A 159 2.27 2.48 11.85
CA ILE A 159 2.72 2.74 10.49
C ILE A 159 1.61 3.42 9.72
N VAL A 160 1.96 4.47 8.97
CA VAL A 160 1.09 5.06 7.94
C VAL A 160 1.71 4.87 6.57
N TYR A 161 0.90 4.42 5.62
CA TYR A 161 1.27 4.18 4.23
C TYR A 161 0.49 5.11 3.32
N TYR A 162 1.22 5.64 2.35
CA TYR A 162 0.75 6.42 1.23
C TYR A 162 1.10 5.65 -0.04
N THR A 163 0.11 5.28 -0.83
CA THR A 163 0.34 4.52 -2.06
C THR A 163 -0.37 5.19 -3.22
N ALA A 164 0.40 5.58 -4.23
CA ALA A 164 -0.09 6.13 -5.48
C ALA A 164 0.19 5.19 -6.64
N TYR A 165 -0.72 5.16 -7.60
CA TYR A 165 -0.63 4.32 -8.79
C TYR A 165 -1.03 5.10 -10.04
N GLN A 166 -0.15 5.09 -11.03
CA GLN A 166 -0.42 5.66 -12.34
C GLN A 166 -0.24 4.60 -13.43
N LYS A 167 -1.30 4.36 -14.20
CA LYS A 167 -1.24 3.60 -15.45
C LYS A 167 -1.00 4.57 -16.60
N LEU A 168 0.05 4.33 -17.37
CA LEU A 168 0.33 4.99 -18.65
C LEU A 168 0.20 3.95 -19.77
N PRO A 169 0.07 4.35 -21.05
CA PRO A 169 -0.13 3.41 -22.16
C PRO A 169 0.91 2.28 -22.24
N MET A 170 2.16 2.58 -21.88
CA MET A 170 3.30 1.66 -22.04
C MET A 170 3.93 1.20 -20.70
N PHE A 171 3.58 1.86 -19.59
CA PHE A 171 4.22 1.61 -18.29
C PHE A 171 3.23 1.72 -17.15
N ARG A 172 3.57 1.12 -16.02
CA ARG A 172 2.89 1.33 -14.75
C ARG A 172 3.88 1.95 -13.79
N ILE A 173 3.43 2.98 -13.07
CA ILE A 173 4.21 3.65 -12.06
C ILE A 173 3.49 3.43 -10.73
N ARG A 174 4.23 2.96 -9.73
CA ARG A 174 3.82 2.91 -8.33
C ARG A 174 4.82 3.70 -7.53
N PHE A 175 4.35 4.53 -6.61
CA PHE A 175 5.23 5.22 -5.68
C PHE A 175 4.48 5.52 -4.40
N GLY A 176 5.22 5.88 -3.36
CA GLY A 176 4.59 6.12 -2.09
C GLY A 176 5.55 6.45 -0.97
N TRP A 177 4.95 6.65 0.19
CA TRP A 177 5.64 6.96 1.43
C TRP A 177 5.18 6.03 2.54
N ARG A 178 6.10 5.73 3.46
CA ARG A 178 5.83 4.95 4.66
C ARG A 178 6.42 5.69 5.85
N PHE A 179 5.61 5.93 6.86
CA PHE A 179 6.02 6.52 8.12
C PHE A 179 5.89 5.47 9.20
N VAL A 180 7.00 5.04 9.79
CA VAL A 180 7.02 4.11 10.92
C VAL A 180 7.33 4.90 12.18
N MET A 181 6.34 5.08 13.04
CA MET A 181 6.48 5.73 14.33
C MET A 181 6.80 4.68 15.39
N ASN A 182 7.90 4.83 16.10
CA ASN A 182 8.28 3.99 17.22
C ASN A 182 8.45 4.86 18.47
N LYS A 183 7.66 4.59 19.51
CA LYS A 183 7.74 5.34 20.77
C LYS A 183 8.78 4.73 21.70
N ARG A 184 9.67 5.56 22.24
CA ARG A 184 10.65 5.20 23.28
C ARG A 184 10.64 6.28 24.37
N GLY A 185 9.86 6.06 25.42
CA GLY A 185 9.66 7.06 26.47
C GLY A 185 8.90 8.28 25.93
N GLU A 186 9.50 9.47 26.08
CA GLU A 186 8.98 10.75 25.56
C GLU A 186 9.42 11.04 24.11
N GLU A 187 10.34 10.23 23.57
CA GLU A 187 10.85 10.40 22.21
C GLU A 187 10.12 9.46 21.24
N ILE A 188 9.87 9.99 20.06
CA ILE A 188 9.23 9.27 18.96
C ILE A 188 10.20 9.30 17.79
N ASN A 189 10.67 8.13 17.41
CA ASN A 189 11.47 7.93 16.21
C ASN A 189 10.51 7.67 15.05
N ILE A 190 10.68 8.42 13.97
CA ILE A 190 9.87 8.29 12.76
C ILE A 190 10.82 7.92 11.62
N ASP A 191 10.70 6.69 11.13
CA ASP A 191 11.38 6.26 9.91
C ASP A 191 10.49 6.59 8.71
N ILE A 192 11.02 7.39 7.79
CA ILE A 192 10.34 7.88 6.61
C ILE A 192 10.97 7.18 5.40
N THR A 193 10.22 6.29 4.77
CA THR A 193 10.65 5.62 3.54
C THR A 193 9.87 6.20 2.37
N GLU A 194 10.56 6.64 1.33
CA GLU A 194 9.93 6.93 0.03
C GLU A 194 10.40 5.88 -0.98
N TRP A 195 9.49 5.42 -1.82
CA TRP A 195 9.75 4.36 -2.78
C TRP A 195 9.09 4.67 -4.13
N TYR A 196 9.70 4.17 -5.20
CA TYR A 196 9.24 4.32 -6.57
C TYR A 196 9.52 3.04 -7.36
N ASN A 197 8.54 2.59 -8.13
CA ASN A 197 8.64 1.50 -9.08
C ASN A 197 8.06 1.95 -10.42
N GLY A 198 8.88 1.95 -11.46
CA GLY A 198 8.55 2.40 -12.82
C GLY A 198 9.82 2.60 -13.65
N PRO A 199 9.73 3.15 -14.87
CA PRO A 199 10.85 3.23 -15.80
C PRO A 199 11.94 4.24 -15.40
N PHE A 200 11.58 5.31 -14.66
CA PHE A 200 12.48 6.42 -14.33
C PHE A 200 13.24 6.26 -13.00
N LYS A 201 13.73 5.05 -12.68
CA LYS A 201 14.35 4.72 -11.38
C LYS A 201 15.47 5.67 -10.97
N GLY A 202 16.40 5.99 -11.89
CA GLY A 202 17.54 6.86 -11.57
C GLY A 202 17.13 8.30 -11.19
N THR A 203 16.18 8.88 -11.92
CA THR A 203 15.65 10.22 -11.63
C THR A 203 14.81 10.21 -10.35
N ALA A 204 13.99 9.18 -10.17
CA ALA A 204 13.19 8.99 -8.97
C ALA A 204 14.09 8.89 -7.72
N LEU A 205 15.13 8.07 -7.75
CA LEU A 205 16.07 7.92 -6.63
C LEU A 205 16.74 9.25 -6.24
N LYS A 206 17.13 10.07 -7.23
CA LYS A 206 17.69 11.40 -6.96
C LYS A 206 16.67 12.35 -6.32
N ALA A 207 15.41 12.28 -6.73
CA ALA A 207 14.32 13.06 -6.15
C ALA A 207 14.02 12.60 -4.71
N ILE A 208 13.87 11.29 -4.50
CA ILE A 208 13.67 10.64 -3.21
C ILE A 208 14.70 11.13 -2.17
N LYS A 209 15.98 11.11 -2.51
CA LYS A 209 17.04 11.59 -1.60
C LYS A 209 16.85 13.06 -1.19
N LYS A 210 16.44 13.91 -2.13
CA LYS A 210 16.16 15.33 -1.84
C LYS A 210 14.90 15.49 -0.99
N HIS A 211 13.85 14.72 -1.26
CA HIS A 211 12.61 14.76 -0.49
C HIS A 211 12.84 14.34 0.95
N LEU A 212 13.56 13.24 1.18
CA LEU A 212 13.86 12.74 2.52
C LEU A 212 14.76 13.70 3.31
N GLN A 213 15.77 14.28 2.65
CA GLN A 213 16.58 15.33 3.27
C GLN A 213 15.71 16.53 3.66
N LYS A 214 14.78 16.94 2.79
CA LYS A 214 13.84 18.03 3.11
C LYS A 214 12.90 17.65 4.25
N ALA A 215 12.39 16.42 4.25
CA ALA A 215 11.52 15.88 5.29
C ALA A 215 12.20 15.94 6.66
N LYS A 216 13.48 15.57 6.72
CA LYS A 216 14.31 15.66 7.93
C LYS A 216 14.38 17.07 8.50
N GLU A 217 14.43 18.08 7.64
CA GLU A 217 14.52 19.50 8.04
C GLU A 217 13.18 20.10 8.47
N VAL A 218 12.08 19.70 7.82
CA VAL A 218 10.77 20.38 7.98
C VAL A 218 9.82 19.64 8.91
N LEU A 219 9.78 18.31 8.87
CA LEU A 219 8.80 17.53 9.63
C LEU A 219 8.92 17.70 11.14
N PRO A 220 10.11 17.80 11.76
CA PRO A 220 10.20 18.08 13.19
C PRO A 220 9.44 19.35 13.60
N LYS A 221 9.40 20.39 12.75
CA LYS A 221 8.73 21.66 13.06
C LYS A 221 7.20 21.58 12.89
N ILE A 222 6.73 20.71 12.01
CA ILE A 222 5.30 20.54 11.68
C ILE A 222 4.64 19.54 12.66
N LEU A 223 5.40 18.55 13.11
CA LEU A 223 4.90 17.45 13.93
C LEU A 223 4.89 17.75 15.43
N LEU A 224 5.73 18.68 15.91
CA LEU A 224 5.61 19.29 17.24
C LEU A 224 4.25 19.99 17.40
#